data_AF-A0A521HQR9-F1
#
_entry.id   AF-A0A521HQR9-F1
#
_cell.length_a   1.000
_cell.length_b   1.000
_cell.length_c   1.000
_cell.angle_alpha   90.00
_cell.angle_beta   90.00
_cell.angle_gamma   90.00
#
_symmetry.space_group_name_H-M   'P 1'
#
loop_
_entity.id
_entity.type
_entity.pdbx_description
1 polymer ?
#
loop_
_entity_poly.entity_id
_entity_poly.type
_entity_poly.pdbx_seq_one_letter_code
_entity_poly.pdbx_strand_id
1 'polypeptide(L)'
;MYKATRDFINDRQKFARFAVREVAVRQVGGGESGNSYMNAHARIDRERNIRIVSGWLVKPYDRMLRKTEILQHWWNVDANAKTYFDVSPDVGKDCEYVLDMDLAEFGIKNFDDPAANVCHAVYLRDGKYTMVDRIFGELFYKPIDTLETASLFKKVI
;
A
#
# COMPACT_ATOMS: atom_id res chain seq x y z
N MET A 1 -15.43 4.52 -1.74
CA MET A 1 -14.84 4.57 -0.39
C MET A 1 -15.56 3.67 0.61
N TYR A 2 -14.87 2.64 1.08
CA TYR A 2 -15.24 1.83 2.23
C TYR A 2 -15.10 2.59 3.54
N LYS A 3 -15.86 2.17 4.57
CA LYS A 3 -15.67 2.69 5.93
C LYS A 3 -14.22 2.48 6.40
N ALA A 4 -13.66 1.29 6.18
CA ALA A 4 -12.29 0.96 6.52
C ALA A 4 -11.28 1.91 5.86
N THR A 5 -11.44 2.20 4.57
CA THR A 5 -10.60 3.15 3.82
C THR A 5 -10.65 4.54 4.43
N ARG A 6 -11.86 5.05 4.70
CA ARG A 6 -12.04 6.38 5.31
C ARG A 6 -11.39 6.46 6.69
N ASP A 7 -11.63 5.47 7.53
CA ASP A 7 -11.10 5.43 8.90
C ASP A 7 -9.57 5.35 8.87
N PHE A 8 -9.02 4.48 8.01
CA PHE A 8 -7.58 4.36 7.82
C PHE A 8 -6.94 5.65 7.33
N ILE A 9 -7.52 6.32 6.32
CA ILE A 9 -7.03 7.63 5.85
C ILE A 9 -6.99 8.63 7.00
N ASN A 10 -8.08 8.75 7.77
CA ASN A 10 -8.18 9.69 8.88
C ASN A 10 -7.14 9.42 9.98
N ASP A 11 -6.89 8.14 10.29
CA ASP A 11 -5.91 7.77 11.31
C ASP A 11 -4.47 7.90 10.82
N ARG A 12 -4.19 7.48 9.58
CA ARG A 12 -2.86 7.55 8.96
C ARG A 12 -2.44 8.99 8.71
N GLN A 13 -3.37 9.86 8.30
CA GLN A 13 -3.07 11.27 7.98
C GLN A 13 -2.43 12.03 9.15
N LYS A 14 -2.75 11.67 10.40
CA LYS A 14 -2.17 12.28 11.62
C LYS A 14 -0.65 12.16 11.68
N PHE A 15 -0.10 11.16 10.98
CA PHE A 15 1.32 10.81 10.96
C PHE A 15 1.93 10.96 9.56
N ALA A 16 1.22 11.59 8.62
CA ALA A 16 1.69 11.79 7.26
C ALA A 16 1.86 13.29 6.98
N ARG A 17 2.98 13.67 6.39
CA ARG A 17 3.27 15.04 5.94
C ARG A 17 2.45 15.41 4.72
N PHE A 18 2.28 14.47 3.79
CA PHE A 18 1.46 14.66 2.60
C PHE A 18 0.03 14.15 2.79
N ALA A 19 -0.86 14.60 1.92
CA ALA A 19 -2.25 14.14 1.91
C ALA A 19 -2.33 12.65 1.58
N VAL A 20 -2.88 11.87 2.50
CA VAL A 20 -3.26 10.47 2.34
C VAL A 20 -4.67 10.45 1.76
N ARG A 21 -4.87 9.84 0.60
CA ARG A 21 -6.17 9.94 -0.10
C ARG A 21 -6.43 8.76 -1.01
N GLU A 22 -7.70 8.42 -1.17
CA GLU A 22 -8.14 7.49 -2.21
C GLU A 22 -7.86 8.09 -3.60
N VAL A 23 -7.42 7.23 -4.52
CA VAL A 23 -7.20 7.56 -5.93
C VAL A 23 -7.87 6.51 -6.81
N ALA A 24 -8.48 6.95 -7.91
CA ALA A 24 -9.02 6.04 -8.92
C ALA A 24 -7.89 5.47 -9.77
N VAL A 25 -7.71 4.15 -9.74
CA VAL A 25 -6.64 3.44 -10.45
C VAL A 25 -7.25 2.49 -11.47
N ARG A 26 -6.81 2.59 -12.72
CA ARG A 26 -7.16 1.61 -13.76
C ARG A 26 -6.27 0.38 -13.64
N GLN A 27 -6.84 -0.75 -13.26
CA GLN A 27 -6.15 -2.04 -13.27
C GLN A 27 -6.00 -2.52 -14.72
N VAL A 28 -4.76 -2.54 -15.22
CA VAL A 28 -4.38 -2.98 -16.57
C VAL A 28 -3.90 -4.43 -16.54
N GLY A 29 -3.22 -4.85 -15.47
CA GLY A 29 -2.59 -6.17 -15.39
C GLY A 29 -1.41 -6.34 -16.33
N GLY A 30 -1.02 -7.60 -16.57
CA GLY A 30 0.06 -7.99 -17.50
C GLY A 30 1.48 -8.00 -16.92
N GLY A 31 1.64 -7.70 -15.63
CA GLY A 31 2.88 -7.89 -14.88
C GLY A 31 2.97 -9.26 -14.20
N GLU A 32 3.89 -9.39 -13.24
CA GLU A 32 4.13 -10.60 -12.46
C GLU A 32 3.41 -10.58 -11.11
N SER A 33 2.79 -11.69 -10.72
CA SER A 33 2.05 -11.80 -9.45
C SER A 33 2.98 -11.67 -8.25
N GLY A 34 2.56 -10.92 -7.24
CA GLY A 34 3.34 -10.67 -6.03
C GLY A 34 4.54 -9.71 -6.20
N ASN A 35 4.72 -9.10 -7.38
CA ASN A 35 5.89 -8.28 -7.68
C ASN A 35 5.53 -6.81 -8.05
N SER A 36 4.63 -6.19 -7.27
CA SER A 36 4.03 -4.90 -7.61
C SER A 36 5.02 -3.75 -7.78
N TYR A 37 6.09 -3.74 -6.98
CA TYR A 37 7.17 -2.76 -7.14
C TYR A 37 7.86 -2.89 -8.49
N MET A 38 8.34 -4.08 -8.86
CA MET A 38 9.06 -4.29 -10.12
C MET A 38 8.14 -4.06 -11.33
N ASN A 39 6.87 -4.46 -11.20
CA ASN A 39 5.83 -4.17 -12.17
C ASN A 39 5.69 -2.66 -12.43
N ALA A 40 5.57 -1.86 -11.36
CA ALA A 40 5.43 -0.43 -11.49
C ALA A 40 6.73 0.24 -11.97
N HIS A 41 7.89 -0.24 -11.50
CA HIS A 41 9.20 0.25 -11.89
C HIS A 41 9.45 0.06 -13.39
N ALA A 42 9.08 -1.10 -13.95
CA ALA A 42 9.20 -1.41 -15.38
C ALA A 42 8.35 -0.49 -16.29
N ARG A 43 7.42 0.29 -15.72
CA ARG A 43 6.55 1.23 -16.46
C ARG A 43 6.99 2.68 -16.35
N ILE A 44 8.08 2.99 -15.64
CA ILE A 44 8.63 4.34 -15.59
C ILE A 44 9.02 4.77 -17.01
N ASP A 45 8.52 5.94 -17.42
CA ASP A 45 8.79 6.53 -18.73
C ASP A 45 8.94 8.05 -18.53
N ARG A 46 10.15 8.56 -18.77
CA ARG A 46 10.46 9.98 -18.55
C ARG A 46 9.85 10.88 -19.62
N GLU A 47 9.78 10.42 -20.86
CA GLU A 47 9.23 11.20 -21.98
C GLU A 47 7.73 11.39 -21.81
N ARG A 48 7.04 10.34 -21.37
CA ARG A 48 5.61 10.37 -21.06
C ARG A 48 5.30 10.86 -19.65
N ASN A 49 6.31 11.16 -18.85
CA ASN A 49 6.19 11.57 -17.45
C ASN A 49 5.39 10.57 -16.59
N ILE A 50 5.60 9.28 -16.85
CA ILE A 50 5.05 8.19 -16.06
C ILE A 50 5.99 7.93 -14.89
N ARG A 51 5.43 8.00 -13.68
CA ARG A 51 6.16 7.85 -12.42
C ARG A 51 5.60 6.70 -11.63
N ILE A 52 6.44 6.11 -10.78
CA ILE A 52 6.02 5.17 -9.76
C ILE A 52 5.48 5.93 -8.54
N VAL A 53 4.46 5.37 -7.90
CA VAL A 53 3.88 5.84 -6.63
C VAL A 53 3.62 4.65 -5.71
N SER A 54 3.39 4.91 -4.43
CA SER A 54 3.07 3.89 -3.43
C SER A 54 1.97 4.34 -2.48
N GLY A 55 1.46 3.36 -1.75
CA GLY A 55 0.49 3.53 -0.70
C GLY A 55 -0.16 2.19 -0.40
N TRP A 56 -1.47 2.18 -0.26
CA TRP A 56 -2.21 1.06 0.31
C TRP A 56 -3.31 0.56 -0.61
N LEU A 57 -3.41 -0.76 -0.72
CA LEU A 57 -4.59 -1.46 -1.20
C LEU A 57 -5.47 -1.81 -0.01
N VAL A 58 -6.65 -1.22 0.05
CA VAL A 58 -7.68 -1.58 1.02
C VAL A 58 -8.63 -2.58 0.38
N LYS A 59 -8.60 -3.82 0.86
CA LYS A 59 -9.48 -4.87 0.35
C LYS A 59 -10.92 -4.70 0.85
N PRO A 60 -11.92 -5.29 0.16
CA PRO A 60 -13.27 -5.40 0.68
C PRO A 60 -13.30 -6.03 2.08
N TYR A 61 -14.27 -5.63 2.91
CA TYR A 61 -14.45 -6.21 4.23
C TYR A 61 -14.80 -7.70 4.15
N ASP A 62 -13.98 -8.53 4.76
CA ASP A 62 -14.23 -9.96 4.90
C ASP A 62 -15.22 -10.19 6.04
N ARG A 63 -16.44 -10.62 5.71
CA ARG A 63 -17.51 -10.88 6.68
C ARG A 63 -17.25 -12.12 7.54
N MET A 64 -16.59 -13.13 6.99
CA MET A 64 -16.30 -14.38 7.68
C MET A 64 -15.19 -14.16 8.72
N LEU A 65 -14.11 -13.49 8.30
CA LEU A 65 -12.98 -13.18 9.17
C LEU A 65 -13.21 -11.91 10.01
N ARG A 66 -14.26 -11.15 9.71
CA ARG A 66 -14.62 -9.87 10.35
C ARG A 66 -13.44 -8.90 10.40
N LYS A 67 -12.81 -8.66 9.25
CA LYS A 67 -11.64 -7.78 9.14
C LYS A 67 -11.55 -7.17 7.74
N THR A 68 -10.81 -6.09 7.61
CA THR A 68 -10.33 -5.56 6.32
C THR A 68 -8.82 -5.72 6.26
N GLU A 69 -8.31 -6.21 5.13
CA GLU A 69 -6.87 -6.26 4.86
C GLU A 69 -6.43 -4.98 4.15
N ILE A 70 -5.32 -4.42 4.61
CA ILE A 70 -4.69 -3.21 4.10
C ILE A 70 -3.24 -3.55 3.81
N LEU A 71 -2.85 -3.50 2.54
CA LEU A 71 -1.55 -3.99 2.06
C LEU A 71 -0.79 -2.86 1.39
N GLN A 72 0.52 -2.73 1.66
CA GLN A 72 1.35 -1.85 0.84
C GLN A 72 1.31 -2.30 -0.62
N HIS A 73 1.27 -1.33 -1.53
CA HIS A 73 1.31 -1.60 -2.95
C HIS A 73 2.02 -0.50 -3.72
N TRP A 74 2.46 -0.83 -4.93
CA TRP A 74 3.16 0.07 -5.84
C TRP A 74 2.46 0.06 -7.20
N TRP A 75 2.23 1.23 -7.76
CA TRP A 75 1.58 1.41 -9.06
C TRP A 75 2.09 2.68 -9.74
N ASN A 76 1.47 3.09 -10.84
CA ASN A 76 1.95 4.21 -11.65
C ASN A 76 0.95 5.35 -11.74
N VAL A 77 1.50 6.54 -11.98
CA VAL A 77 0.77 7.72 -12.41
C VAL A 77 1.34 8.23 -13.73
N ASP A 78 0.48 8.45 -14.71
CA ASP A 78 0.79 9.32 -15.84
C ASP A 78 0.53 10.76 -15.37
N ALA A 79 1.61 11.48 -15.05
CA ALA A 79 1.49 12.80 -14.44
C ALA A 79 1.00 13.87 -15.41
N ASN A 80 1.15 13.65 -16.72
CA ASN A 80 0.63 14.55 -17.74
C ASN A 80 -0.89 14.37 -17.88
N ALA A 81 -1.35 13.12 -17.99
CA ALA A 81 -2.77 12.79 -18.07
C ALA A 81 -3.50 12.88 -16.72
N LYS A 82 -2.76 12.95 -15.60
CA LYS A 82 -3.27 12.91 -14.22
C LYS A 82 -4.10 11.64 -13.93
N THR A 83 -3.71 10.52 -14.55
CA THR A 83 -4.40 9.24 -14.39
C THR A 83 -3.50 8.21 -13.73
N TYR A 84 -4.05 7.40 -12.84
CA TYR A 84 -3.32 6.29 -12.23
C TYR A 84 -3.66 4.97 -12.93
N PHE A 85 -2.67 4.09 -13.00
CA PHE A 85 -2.84 2.73 -13.50
C PHE A 85 -1.93 1.75 -12.78
N ASP A 86 -2.33 0.48 -12.80
CA ASP A 86 -1.61 -0.61 -12.16
C ASP A 86 -1.50 -1.79 -13.10
N VAL A 87 -0.29 -2.28 -13.30
CA VAL A 87 -0.02 -3.43 -14.19
C VAL A 87 0.15 -4.73 -13.41
N SER A 88 0.04 -4.70 -12.08
CA SER A 88 0.09 -5.91 -11.26
C SER A 88 -1.12 -6.80 -11.54
N PRO A 89 -0.92 -8.11 -11.79
CA PRO A 89 -2.04 -9.04 -11.87
C PRO A 89 -2.57 -9.33 -10.46
N ASP A 90 -3.78 -9.89 -10.39
CA ASP A 90 -4.34 -10.48 -9.16
C ASP A 90 -4.42 -9.57 -7.92
N VAL A 91 -4.46 -8.25 -8.12
CA VAL A 91 -4.60 -7.27 -7.03
C VAL A 91 -5.87 -7.50 -6.18
N GLY A 92 -6.87 -8.15 -6.79
CA GLY A 92 -8.17 -8.41 -6.20
C GLY A 92 -9.23 -7.49 -6.80
N LYS A 93 -10.45 -7.99 -6.83
CA LYS A 93 -11.61 -7.19 -7.26
C LYS A 93 -11.97 -6.18 -6.19
N ASP A 94 -12.48 -5.04 -6.62
CA ASP A 94 -13.03 -3.99 -5.77
C ASP A 94 -12.06 -3.52 -4.67
N CYS A 95 -10.75 -3.50 -4.94
CA CYS A 95 -9.79 -2.90 -4.01
C CYS A 95 -9.78 -1.38 -4.18
N GLU A 96 -9.72 -0.65 -3.07
CA GLU A 96 -9.55 0.79 -3.08
C GLU A 96 -8.07 1.14 -2.91
N TYR A 97 -7.57 2.04 -3.76
CA TYR A 97 -6.18 2.47 -3.74
C TYR A 97 -6.07 3.78 -2.96
N VAL A 98 -5.21 3.79 -1.95
CA VAL A 98 -4.93 4.96 -1.12
C VAL A 98 -3.49 5.40 -1.35
N LEU A 99 -3.30 6.56 -1.96
CA LEU A 99 -1.99 7.17 -2.15
C LEU A 99 -1.42 7.63 -0.80
N ASP A 100 -0.16 7.28 -0.52
CA ASP A 100 0.59 7.69 0.67
C ASP A 100 2.03 8.02 0.26
N MET A 101 2.31 9.32 0.06
CA MET A 101 3.61 9.77 -0.46
C MET A 101 4.74 9.64 0.56
N ASP A 102 4.43 9.70 1.86
CA ASP A 102 5.43 9.48 2.91
C ASP A 102 5.93 8.04 2.87
N LEU A 103 5.03 7.10 2.59
CA LEU A 103 5.37 5.69 2.39
C LEU A 103 6.24 5.48 1.15
N ALA A 104 5.89 6.13 0.04
CA ALA A 104 6.69 6.10 -1.18
C ALA A 104 8.10 6.68 -0.96
N GLU A 105 8.22 7.82 -0.27
CA GLU A 105 9.52 8.43 0.05
C GLU A 105 10.36 7.53 0.97
N PHE A 106 9.75 6.94 2.00
CA PHE A 106 10.46 6.05 2.91
C PHE A 106 10.98 4.81 2.18
N GLY A 107 10.13 4.21 1.32
CA GLY A 107 10.53 3.09 0.48
C GLY A 107 11.68 3.45 -0.46
N ILE A 108 11.59 4.57 -1.17
CA ILE A 108 12.66 4.94 -2.12
C ILE A 108 13.99 5.22 -1.39
N LYS A 109 13.96 5.81 -0.19
CA LYS A 109 15.17 6.12 0.59
C LYS A 109 15.89 4.88 1.12
N ASN A 110 15.16 3.78 1.37
CA ASN A 110 15.73 2.54 1.89
C ASN A 110 15.87 1.46 0.81
N PHE A 111 15.95 1.87 -0.47
CA PHE A 111 15.96 0.96 -1.62
C PHE A 111 17.08 -0.09 -1.60
N ASP A 112 18.26 0.28 -1.13
CA ASP A 112 19.40 -0.63 -1.05
C ASP A 112 19.18 -1.75 -0.01
N ASP A 113 18.12 -1.66 0.81
CA ASP A 113 17.66 -2.71 1.72
C ASP A 113 16.22 -3.11 1.39
N PRO A 114 16.02 -4.07 0.47
CA PRO A 114 14.68 -4.53 0.07
C PRO A 114 13.81 -4.98 1.25
N ALA A 115 14.41 -5.50 2.33
CA ALA A 115 13.64 -5.91 3.52
C ALA A 115 13.13 -4.71 4.33
N ALA A 116 13.84 -3.57 4.31
CA ALA A 116 13.41 -2.32 4.93
C ALA A 116 12.32 -1.58 4.14
N ASN A 117 12.06 -2.01 2.90
CA ASN A 117 11.09 -1.39 1.99
C ASN A 117 9.72 -2.04 1.95
N VAL A 118 9.55 -3.11 2.71
CA VAL A 118 8.31 -3.86 2.77
C VAL A 118 7.60 -3.51 4.07
N CYS A 119 6.37 -3.04 3.95
CA CYS A 119 5.47 -2.86 5.09
C CYS A 119 4.94 -4.20 5.58
N HIS A 120 4.54 -4.23 6.85
CA HIS A 120 3.66 -5.28 7.33
C HIS A 120 2.31 -5.23 6.61
N ALA A 121 1.69 -6.40 6.45
CA ALA A 121 0.26 -6.41 6.15
C ALA A 121 -0.49 -5.90 7.39
N VAL A 122 -1.53 -5.09 7.18
CA VAL A 122 -2.32 -4.52 8.29
C VAL A 122 -3.74 -5.06 8.21
N TYR A 123 -4.25 -5.56 9.33
CA TYR A 123 -5.66 -5.88 9.50
C TYR A 123 -6.35 -4.80 10.32
N LEU A 124 -7.47 -4.29 9.81
CA LEU A 124 -8.41 -3.47 10.56
C LEU A 124 -9.58 -4.32 11.02
N ARG A 125 -9.77 -4.44 12.34
CA ARG A 125 -10.87 -5.18 12.97
C ARG A 125 -11.38 -4.42 14.19
N ASP A 126 -12.68 -4.20 14.25
CA ASP A 126 -13.35 -3.50 15.37
C ASP A 126 -12.67 -2.15 15.74
N GLY A 127 -12.19 -1.41 14.73
CA GLY A 127 -11.53 -0.11 14.90
C GLY A 127 -10.07 -0.19 15.36
N LYS A 128 -9.48 -1.39 15.44
CA LYS A 128 -8.09 -1.61 15.86
C LYS A 128 -7.25 -2.14 14.70
N TYR A 129 -6.00 -1.69 14.64
CA TYR A 129 -5.03 -2.14 13.65
C TYR A 129 -4.11 -3.21 14.24
N THR A 130 -3.85 -4.25 13.46
CA THR A 130 -2.94 -5.33 13.80
C THR A 130 -1.99 -5.56 12.63
N MET A 131 -0.69 -5.52 12.88
CA MET A 131 0.31 -5.93 11.89
C MET A 131 0.34 -7.45 11.83
N VAL A 132 0.50 -7.95 10.61
CA VAL A 132 0.57 -9.38 10.31
C VAL A 132 1.86 -9.60 9.56
N ASP A 133 2.67 -10.52 10.09
CA ASP A 133 3.88 -10.97 9.43
C ASP A 133 3.91 -12.49 9.33
N ARG A 134 4.76 -13.00 8.44
CA ARG A 134 5.03 -14.42 8.31
C ARG A 134 6.50 -14.67 8.66
N ILE A 135 6.73 -15.29 9.79
CA ILE A 135 8.08 -15.58 10.31
C ILE A 135 8.19 -17.10 10.44
N PHE A 136 9.22 -17.70 9.82
CA PHE A 136 9.43 -19.16 9.78
C PHE A 136 8.21 -19.98 9.34
N GLY A 137 7.37 -19.42 8.46
CA GLY A 137 6.18 -20.08 7.93
C GLY A 137 4.90 -19.86 8.75
N GLU A 138 5.02 -19.36 9.98
CA GLU A 138 3.91 -19.06 10.89
C GLU A 138 3.47 -17.59 10.81
N LEU A 139 2.19 -17.33 11.08
CA LEU A 139 1.65 -15.98 11.10
C LEU A 139 1.78 -15.36 12.49
N PHE A 140 2.45 -14.22 12.54
CA PHE A 140 2.61 -13.41 13.75
C PHE A 140 1.71 -12.19 13.69
N TYR A 141 1.09 -11.88 14.82
CA TYR A 141 0.13 -10.80 14.97
C TYR A 141 0.57 -9.88 16.09
N LYS A 142 0.67 -8.58 15.82
CA LYS A 142 1.01 -7.58 16.84
C LYS A 142 0.08 -6.38 16.71
N PRO A 143 -0.51 -5.87 17.79
CA PRO A 143 -1.27 -4.63 17.76
C PRO A 143 -0.42 -3.47 17.24
N ILE A 144 -1.04 -2.55 16.51
CA ILE A 144 -0.42 -1.30 16.06
C ILE A 144 -1.08 -0.15 16.82
N ASP A 145 -0.30 0.50 17.68
CA ASP A 145 -0.79 1.64 18.48
C ASP A 145 -0.73 2.96 17.70
N THR A 146 0.20 3.08 16.75
CA THR A 146 0.41 4.26 15.91
C THR A 146 0.61 3.89 14.44
N LEU A 147 0.09 4.71 13.52
CA LEU A 147 0.31 4.55 12.07
C LEU A 147 1.47 5.45 11.60
N GLU A 148 2.50 5.59 12.43
CA GLU A 148 3.74 6.25 12.06
C GLU A 148 4.44 5.46 10.97
N THR A 149 5.01 6.14 9.96
CA THR A 149 5.59 5.50 8.78
C THR A 149 6.59 4.40 9.18
N ALA A 150 7.53 4.68 10.09
CA ALA A 150 8.55 3.71 10.50
C ALA A 150 7.96 2.47 11.18
N SER A 151 6.85 2.60 11.91
CA SER A 151 6.18 1.49 12.59
C SER A 151 5.44 0.54 11.64
N LEU A 152 5.25 0.95 10.38
CA LEU A 152 4.58 0.16 9.36
C LEU A 152 5.55 -0.73 8.57
N PHE A 153 6.85 -0.41 8.57
CA PHE A 153 7.88 -1.17 7.89
C PHE A 153 8.44 -2.31 8.75
N LYS A 154 8.76 -3.45 8.10
CA LYS A 154 9.23 -4.66 8.78
C LYS A 154 10.55 -4.52 9.51
N LYS A 155 11.39 -3.60 9.05
CA LYS A 155 12.67 -3.29 9.66
C LYS A 155 12.61 -1.85 10.16
N VAL A 156 12.53 -1.70 11.48
CA VAL A 156 12.67 -0.40 12.13
C VAL A 156 14.17 -0.09 12.19
N ILE A 157 14.57 1.09 11.70
CA ILE A 157 15.95 1.61 11.78
C ILE A 157 16.26 1.99 13.22
#